data_AF-A0A818CBB7-F1
#
_entry.id   AF-A0A818CBB7-F1
#
_cell.length_a   1.000
_cell.length_b   1.000
_cell.length_c   1.000
_cell.angle_alpha   90.00
_cell.angle_beta   90.00
_cell.angle_gamma   90.00
#
_symmetry.space_group_name_H-M   'P 1'
#
loop_
_entity.id
_entity.type
_entity.pdbx_description
1 polymer ?
#
loop_
_entity_poly.entity_id
_entity_poly.type
_entity_poly.pdbx_seq_one_letter_code
_entity_poly.pdbx_strand_id
1 'polypeptide(L)'
;MMYHRIGCNNFREQLDLELVPSPAITTPSPSLPSSSNTIDSLSSSPSTPLSADVLNWLSIFLAMSNDDRSRATEALIRTCSTNTLQLNHIKNQIEPYFQRDFIRDLPRELALHILKYLPANDVARASRTCRSWYATCNDILLWKRICHRKKIPLKQLSTIFDDTIDNPWKRSYACHKHLEYIWQHGQPLPEPLVLRGHEDFVITCLQFDGKRIVSGSDDNSLKIWSIATGKCEQTLIGHNGGVWCSEMTDDLIVSGSTDRTIRVWNINTGICQHILYGHTSTVRCLALHGDIVVSGSRDATVRVWNIRTGERLHMLSGHTAAVRCVCYNGKYVVSGAYDHTIRVWLPDQERCVHTLEGHTNRVYSLVFDGKHIVSGSLDCMIRVWDVEQGTCIHQLTGHLSLTSGMQLRGNILVSGNADSTVKIWNIESGKCLHTLAGRNKHASAVTWVQVVMNYVVSSGDDGTVKLWDLNTGDFIRNLVTLESAGNGGVVWRIKCTDSALVCAAGSRNSTEDTKVIMLDFDRTTICS
;
A
#
# COMPACT_ATOMS: atom_id res chain seq x y z
N MET A 1 -16.90 -7.05 -56.77
CA MET A 1 -15.72 -7.33 -57.61
C MET A 1 -15.05 -8.58 -57.07
N MET A 2 -14.88 -9.57 -57.92
CA MET A 2 -14.24 -10.86 -57.65
C MET A 2 -12.82 -10.68 -57.11
N TYR A 3 -12.38 -11.55 -56.17
CA TYR A 3 -11.31 -12.50 -56.44
C TYR A 3 -11.37 -13.69 -55.46
N HIS A 4 -11.05 -14.85 -56.02
CA HIS A 4 -11.19 -16.20 -55.50
C HIS A 4 -10.04 -16.65 -54.58
N ARG A 5 -10.38 -17.60 -53.70
CA ARG A 5 -9.64 -18.82 -53.27
C ARG A 5 -8.18 -18.72 -52.82
N ILE A 6 -7.92 -19.31 -51.65
CA ILE A 6 -7.07 -20.48 -51.28
C ILE A 6 -6.92 -20.37 -49.75
N GLY A 7 -7.10 -21.35 -48.86
CA GLY A 7 -7.22 -22.80 -48.93
C GLY A 7 -6.64 -23.32 -47.59
N CYS A 8 -7.51 -23.73 -46.67
CA CYS A 8 -7.12 -24.45 -45.45
C CYS A 8 -6.81 -25.92 -45.76
N ASN A 9 -5.90 -26.47 -44.94
CA ASN A 9 -5.65 -27.87 -44.62
C ASN A 9 -4.46 -28.60 -45.28
N ASN A 10 -3.73 -29.24 -44.37
CA ASN A 10 -2.78 -30.36 -44.48
C ASN A 10 -1.35 -30.03 -44.92
N PHE A 11 -0.41 -30.22 -43.98
CA PHE A 11 0.83 -31.03 -44.09
C PHE A 11 1.56 -30.95 -42.73
N ARG A 12 1.23 -31.84 -41.78
CA ARG A 12 2.13 -32.91 -41.29
C ARG A 12 3.18 -33.32 -42.31
N GLU A 13 4.47 -33.03 -42.04
CA GLU A 13 5.52 -34.04 -41.75
C GLU A 13 6.91 -33.40 -41.65
N GLN A 14 7.68 -33.97 -40.71
CA GLN A 14 9.14 -34.18 -40.73
C GLN A 14 10.09 -32.98 -40.77
N LEU A 15 10.72 -32.76 -39.61
CA LEU A 15 12.18 -32.61 -39.51
C LEU A 15 12.60 -33.26 -38.19
N ASP A 16 12.89 -34.56 -38.30
CA ASP A 16 13.70 -35.32 -37.37
C ASP A 16 15.09 -34.66 -37.30
N LEU A 17 15.47 -34.19 -36.12
CA LEU A 17 16.87 -33.88 -35.80
C LEU A 17 17.33 -34.88 -34.75
N GLU A 18 18.18 -35.77 -35.23
CA GLU A 18 18.84 -36.87 -34.57
C GLU A 18 19.44 -36.47 -33.21
N LEU A 19 18.97 -37.17 -32.16
CA LEU A 19 19.70 -37.33 -30.92
C LEU A 19 20.92 -38.20 -31.19
N VAL A 20 22.09 -37.59 -31.35
CA VAL A 20 23.37 -38.28 -31.35
C VAL A 20 23.64 -38.82 -29.93
N PRO A 21 23.79 -40.14 -29.73
CA PRO A 21 24.24 -40.69 -28.46
C PRO A 21 25.76 -40.51 -28.35
N SER A 22 26.19 -39.75 -27.35
CA SER A 22 27.60 -39.64 -26.97
C SER A 22 28.20 -41.01 -26.58
N PRO A 23 29.43 -41.32 -27.01
CA PRO A 23 30.00 -42.66 -26.85
C PRO A 23 30.33 -43.00 -25.39
N ALA A 24 30.02 -44.24 -25.04
CA ALA A 24 30.36 -44.87 -23.77
C ALA A 24 31.87 -44.85 -23.53
N ILE A 25 32.31 -44.13 -22.50
CA ILE A 25 33.62 -44.31 -21.90
C ILE A 25 33.44 -45.25 -20.71
N THR A 26 33.93 -46.47 -20.89
CA THR A 26 34.10 -47.52 -19.89
C THR A 26 34.99 -47.03 -18.75
N THR A 27 34.40 -46.76 -17.59
CA THR A 27 35.14 -46.59 -16.33
C THR A 27 35.27 -47.96 -15.65
N PRO A 28 36.49 -48.44 -15.35
CA PRO A 28 36.64 -49.62 -14.49
C PRO A 28 36.30 -49.24 -13.04
N SER A 29 35.54 -50.12 -12.39
CA SER A 29 35.26 -50.08 -10.97
C SER A 29 36.55 -50.28 -10.15
N PRO A 30 36.80 -49.48 -9.09
CA PRO A 30 37.71 -49.89 -8.04
C PRO A 30 36.91 -50.42 -6.85
N SER A 31 37.22 -51.66 -6.51
CA SER A 31 36.88 -52.35 -5.28
C SER A 31 37.25 -51.55 -4.02
N LEU A 32 36.38 -51.63 -3.01
CA LEU A 32 36.72 -51.23 -1.64
C LEU A 32 37.90 -52.06 -1.11
N PRO A 33 38.86 -51.44 -0.42
CA PRO A 33 39.59 -52.08 0.66
C PRO A 33 39.15 -51.48 2.00
N SER A 34 38.74 -52.37 2.90
CA SER A 34 38.74 -52.14 4.33
C SER A 34 40.18 -51.94 4.82
N SER A 35 40.43 -50.86 5.56
CA SER A 35 41.26 -50.87 6.79
C SER A 35 41.47 -49.48 7.36
N SER A 36 41.41 -49.44 8.68
CA SER A 36 41.88 -48.43 9.61
C SER A 36 43.27 -47.88 9.31
N ASN A 37 43.44 -46.55 9.30
CA ASN A 37 44.30 -45.80 10.23
C ASN A 37 44.69 -44.41 9.69
N THR A 38 44.76 -43.48 10.66
CA THR A 38 45.68 -42.33 10.76
C THR A 38 45.55 -41.15 9.77
N ILE A 39 45.15 -40.04 10.39
CA ILE A 39 45.53 -38.65 10.11
C ILE A 39 46.99 -38.57 9.62
N ASP A 40 47.24 -37.99 8.42
CA ASP A 40 48.32 -37.01 8.25
C ASP A 40 48.33 -36.29 6.88
N SER A 41 48.57 -34.98 6.99
CA SER A 41 49.24 -34.09 6.00
C SER A 41 48.53 -33.72 4.68
N LEU A 42 47.68 -32.68 4.74
CA LEU A 42 47.43 -31.79 3.61
C LEU A 42 48.46 -30.66 3.61
N SER A 43 49.06 -30.47 2.45
CA SER A 43 50.14 -29.54 2.11
C SER A 43 49.79 -28.07 2.39
N SER A 44 50.64 -27.43 3.18
CA SER A 44 50.64 -26.00 3.48
C SER A 44 51.16 -25.19 2.29
N SER A 45 50.32 -24.30 1.76
CA SER A 45 50.80 -23.04 1.17
C SER A 45 51.42 -22.18 2.28
N PRO A 46 52.37 -21.27 1.99
CA PRO A 46 53.10 -20.56 3.03
C PRO A 46 52.16 -19.54 3.70
N SER A 47 51.59 -19.92 4.84
CA SER A 47 50.93 -19.00 5.76
C SER A 47 51.99 -18.10 6.37
N THR A 48 51.95 -16.82 6.04
CA THR A 48 52.61 -15.80 6.87
C THR A 48 52.06 -15.93 8.29
N PRO A 49 52.92 -16.07 9.32
CA PRO A 49 52.44 -16.22 10.69
C PRO A 49 51.66 -14.97 11.09
N LEU A 50 50.39 -15.16 11.49
CA LEU A 50 49.53 -14.12 12.04
C LEU A 50 50.25 -13.48 13.24
N SER A 51 50.29 -12.16 13.33
CA SER A 51 50.97 -11.46 14.43
C SER A 51 50.31 -11.80 15.78
N ALA A 52 51.10 -11.74 16.85
CA ALA A 52 50.62 -12.02 18.22
C ALA A 52 49.39 -11.17 18.59
N ASP A 53 49.32 -9.93 18.07
CA ASP A 53 48.19 -9.03 18.29
C ASP A 53 46.90 -9.54 17.63
N VAL A 54 46.99 -10.15 16.45
CA VAL A 54 45.84 -10.71 15.74
C VAL A 54 45.31 -11.95 16.46
N LEU A 55 46.21 -12.80 16.98
CA LEU A 55 45.83 -13.97 17.77
C LEU A 55 45.18 -13.57 19.11
N ASN A 56 45.72 -12.54 19.76
CA ASN A 56 45.14 -11.99 20.99
C ASN A 56 43.75 -11.41 20.73
N TRP A 57 43.59 -10.62 19.66
CA TRP A 57 42.30 -10.09 19.26
C TRP A 57 41.28 -11.20 18.94
N LEU A 58 41.69 -12.25 18.23
CA LEU A 58 40.84 -13.40 17.91
C LEU A 58 40.36 -14.12 19.18
N SER A 59 41.23 -14.27 20.19
CA SER A 59 40.85 -14.89 21.47
C SER A 59 39.79 -14.06 22.20
N ILE A 60 39.94 -12.74 22.21
CA ILE A 60 38.99 -11.81 22.82
C ILE A 60 37.67 -11.84 22.03
N PHE A 61 37.73 -11.77 20.71
CA PHE A 61 36.57 -11.77 19.83
C PHE A 61 35.75 -13.06 19.96
N LEU A 62 36.39 -14.22 20.04
CA LEU A 62 35.72 -15.50 20.21
C LEU A 62 35.06 -15.65 21.59
N ALA A 63 35.58 -14.98 22.61
CA ALA A 63 35.00 -14.95 23.96
C ALA A 63 33.81 -13.98 24.12
N MET A 64 33.54 -13.12 23.14
CA MET A 64 32.44 -12.13 23.19
C MET A 64 31.06 -12.76 22.92
N SER A 65 30.01 -12.12 23.45
CA SER A 65 28.62 -12.46 23.13
C SER A 65 28.31 -12.23 21.64
N ASN A 66 27.27 -12.88 21.11
CA ASN A 66 26.87 -12.72 19.70
C ASN A 66 26.58 -11.26 19.31
N ASP A 67 25.99 -10.47 20.22
CA ASP A 67 25.67 -9.07 19.96
C ASP A 67 26.93 -8.19 19.98
N ASP A 68 27.83 -8.45 20.93
CA ASP A 68 29.10 -7.72 21.03
C ASP A 68 30.04 -8.06 19.86
N ARG A 69 30.06 -9.32 19.39
CA ARG A 69 30.78 -9.70 18.16
C ARG A 69 30.25 -8.96 16.93
N SER A 70 28.93 -8.81 16.81
CA SER A 70 28.33 -8.05 15.71
C SER A 70 28.71 -6.56 15.78
N ARG A 71 28.75 -5.97 16.98
CA ARG A 71 29.17 -4.57 17.17
C ARG A 71 30.67 -4.37 16.91
N ALA A 72 31.51 -5.29 17.36
CA ALA A 72 32.96 -5.25 17.14
C ALA A 72 33.32 -5.41 15.66
N THR A 73 32.68 -6.34 14.94
CA THR A 73 32.86 -6.48 13.48
C THR A 73 32.38 -5.24 12.73
N GLU A 74 31.25 -4.66 13.11
CA GLU A 74 30.76 -3.43 12.49
C GLU A 74 31.71 -2.24 12.73
N ALA A 75 32.26 -2.11 13.94
CA ALA A 75 33.27 -1.09 14.25
C ALA A 75 34.55 -1.26 13.43
N LEU A 76 35.04 -2.50 13.29
CA LEU A 76 36.24 -2.81 12.52
C LEU A 76 36.05 -2.50 11.03
N ILE A 77 34.88 -2.83 10.48
CA ILE A 77 34.52 -2.51 9.09
C ILE A 77 34.44 -1.00 8.87
N ARG A 78 33.89 -0.24 9.84
CA ARG A 78 33.84 1.22 9.76
C ARG A 78 35.24 1.84 9.74
N THR A 79 36.18 1.34 10.53
CA THR A 79 37.57 1.82 10.55
C THR A 79 38.36 1.49 9.28
N CYS A 80 38.00 0.41 8.57
CA CYS A 80 38.67 0.03 7.32
C CYS A 80 38.20 0.82 6.08
N SER A 81 37.14 1.63 6.19
CA SER A 81 36.46 2.21 5.03
C SER A 81 37.07 3.50 4.47
N THR A 82 38.08 4.09 5.12
CA THR A 82 38.58 5.44 4.78
C THR A 82 39.90 5.49 4.02
N ASN A 83 40.58 4.38 3.75
CA ASN A 83 41.92 4.39 3.13
C ASN A 83 41.95 3.67 1.76
N THR A 84 42.14 4.45 0.68
CA THR A 84 42.14 3.98 -0.71
C THR A 84 43.24 2.93 -0.99
N LEU A 85 44.36 2.99 -0.26
CA LEU A 85 45.44 1.99 -0.34
C LEU A 85 45.06 0.66 0.29
N GLN A 86 44.32 0.68 1.40
CA GLN A 86 43.82 -0.54 2.04
C GLN A 86 42.76 -1.22 1.17
N LEU A 87 41.87 -0.46 0.53
CA LEU A 87 40.89 -1.00 -0.42
C LEU A 87 41.57 -1.67 -1.63
N ASN A 88 42.62 -1.07 -2.19
CA ASN A 88 43.37 -1.68 -3.29
C ASN A 88 44.16 -2.93 -2.84
N HIS A 89 44.72 -2.92 -1.64
CA HIS A 89 45.38 -4.10 -1.07
C HIS A 89 44.39 -5.25 -0.83
N ILE A 90 43.24 -4.95 -0.23
CA ILE A 90 42.14 -5.88 -0.01
C ILE A 90 41.64 -6.42 -1.36
N LYS A 91 41.44 -5.56 -2.36
CA LYS A 91 41.03 -5.98 -3.70
C LYS A 91 42.04 -6.97 -4.30
N ASN A 92 43.34 -6.63 -4.31
CA ASN A 92 44.38 -7.50 -4.86
C ASN A 92 44.54 -8.84 -4.09
N GLN A 93 44.28 -8.85 -2.79
CA GLN A 93 44.30 -10.07 -1.96
C GLN A 93 43.10 -10.97 -2.22
N ILE A 94 41.92 -10.41 -2.50
CA ILE A 94 40.69 -11.18 -2.73
C ILE A 94 40.51 -11.55 -4.22
N GLU A 95 41.07 -10.78 -5.16
CA GLU A 95 40.99 -11.00 -6.63
C GLU A 95 41.25 -12.46 -7.07
N PRO A 96 42.26 -13.17 -6.54
CA PRO A 96 42.47 -14.60 -6.84
C PRO A 96 41.37 -15.52 -6.30
N TYR A 97 40.74 -15.14 -5.17
CA TYR A 97 39.63 -15.87 -4.56
C TYR A 97 38.28 -15.57 -5.21
N PHE A 98 38.14 -14.50 -6.00
CA PHE A 98 36.94 -14.27 -6.82
C PHE A 98 36.77 -15.29 -7.94
N GLN A 99 37.79 -16.09 -8.27
CA GLN A 99 37.65 -17.28 -9.13
C GLN A 99 37.20 -18.54 -8.38
N ARG A 100 37.18 -18.48 -7.03
CA ARG A 100 36.63 -19.51 -6.15
C ARG A 100 35.32 -19.00 -5.54
N ASP A 101 34.52 -19.89 -4.98
CA ASP A 101 33.25 -19.54 -4.33
C ASP A 101 33.52 -18.81 -3.00
N PHE A 102 33.85 -17.50 -3.07
CA PHE A 102 34.29 -16.73 -1.91
C PHE A 102 33.23 -16.63 -0.80
N ILE A 103 31.94 -16.63 -1.15
CA ILE A 103 30.84 -16.57 -0.17
C ILE A 103 30.78 -17.86 0.64
N ARG A 104 31.06 -19.01 0.01
CA ARG A 104 31.15 -20.30 0.70
C ARG A 104 32.36 -20.37 1.63
N ASP A 105 33.48 -19.74 1.25
CA ASP A 105 34.73 -19.82 2.00
C ASP A 105 34.80 -18.77 3.14
N LEU A 106 33.86 -17.81 3.18
CA LEU A 106 33.72 -16.84 4.26
C LEU A 106 32.95 -17.40 5.48
N PRO A 107 33.26 -16.94 6.70
CA PRO A 107 32.37 -17.10 7.85
C PRO A 107 30.95 -16.63 7.54
N ARG A 108 29.96 -17.37 8.04
CA ARG A 108 28.52 -17.16 7.73
C ARG A 108 28.08 -15.72 7.99
N GLU A 109 28.59 -15.10 9.05
CA GLU A 109 28.26 -13.73 9.45
C GLU A 109 28.75 -12.71 8.43
N LEU A 110 29.96 -12.90 7.89
CA LEU A 110 30.53 -12.03 6.86
C LEU A 110 29.81 -12.22 5.53
N ALA A 111 29.48 -13.47 5.17
CA ALA A 111 28.67 -13.75 3.99
C ALA A 111 27.31 -13.05 4.06
N LEU A 112 26.58 -13.16 5.18
CA LEU A 112 25.32 -12.45 5.40
C LEU A 112 25.49 -10.93 5.41
N HIS A 113 26.61 -10.43 5.95
CA HIS A 113 26.93 -9.01 5.94
C HIS A 113 27.13 -8.48 4.52
N ILE A 114 27.69 -9.27 3.61
CA ILE A 114 27.83 -8.91 2.19
C ILE A 114 26.46 -8.95 1.50
N LEU A 115 25.71 -10.05 1.68
CA LEU A 115 24.40 -10.24 1.06
C LEU A 115 23.38 -9.15 1.41
N LYS A 116 23.49 -8.53 2.60
CA LYS A 116 22.59 -7.43 3.01
C LYS A 116 22.69 -6.19 2.10
N TYR A 117 23.81 -6.00 1.40
CA TYR A 117 24.01 -4.87 0.49
C TYR A 117 23.45 -5.14 -0.90
N LEU A 118 23.15 -6.39 -1.23
CA LEU A 118 22.58 -6.75 -2.53
C LEU A 118 21.09 -6.39 -2.60
N PRO A 119 20.60 -5.99 -3.78
CA PRO A 119 19.17 -5.95 -4.06
C PRO A 119 18.55 -7.33 -3.82
N ALA A 120 17.33 -7.36 -3.31
CA ALA A 120 16.63 -8.61 -3.01
C ALA A 120 16.45 -9.53 -4.24
N ASN A 121 16.35 -8.95 -5.44
CA ASN A 121 16.31 -9.71 -6.70
C ASN A 121 17.65 -10.43 -6.96
N ASP A 122 18.76 -9.80 -6.60
CA ASP A 122 20.09 -10.40 -6.75
C ASP A 122 20.35 -11.42 -5.66
N VAL A 123 19.86 -11.21 -4.43
CA VAL A 123 19.84 -12.26 -3.38
C VAL A 123 19.02 -13.48 -3.84
N ALA A 124 17.87 -13.26 -4.46
CA ALA A 124 17.06 -14.36 -5.02
C ALA A 124 17.78 -15.08 -6.16
N ARG A 125 18.43 -14.36 -7.07
CA ARG A 125 19.25 -14.95 -8.15
C ARG A 125 20.43 -15.75 -7.59
N ALA A 126 21.15 -15.17 -6.62
CA ALA A 126 22.28 -15.75 -5.93
C ALA A 126 21.90 -17.06 -5.19
N SER A 127 20.68 -17.16 -4.69
CA SER A 127 20.18 -18.40 -4.07
C SER A 127 20.10 -19.59 -5.04
N ARG A 128 20.18 -19.36 -6.36
CA ARG A 128 20.15 -20.42 -7.39
C ARG A 128 21.54 -20.91 -7.79
N THR A 129 22.62 -20.35 -7.24
CA THR A 129 24.00 -20.71 -7.62
C THR A 129 24.37 -22.13 -7.16
N CYS A 130 24.21 -22.44 -5.87
CA CYS A 130 24.46 -23.77 -5.31
C CYS A 130 23.74 -23.94 -3.96
N ARG A 131 23.78 -25.15 -3.37
CA ARG A 131 23.10 -25.44 -2.08
C ARG A 131 23.61 -24.58 -0.92
N SER A 132 24.93 -24.29 -0.87
CA SER A 132 25.51 -23.42 0.17
C SER A 132 25.00 -21.98 0.07
N TRP A 133 24.95 -21.45 -1.16
CA TRP A 133 24.37 -20.14 -1.43
C TRP A 133 22.88 -20.09 -1.14
N TYR A 134 22.14 -21.15 -1.46
CA TYR A 134 20.72 -21.26 -1.10
C TYR A 134 20.55 -21.14 0.42
N ALA A 135 21.28 -21.93 1.21
CA ALA A 135 21.18 -21.90 2.67
C ALA A 135 21.51 -20.53 3.27
N THR A 136 22.53 -19.85 2.74
CA THR A 136 22.96 -18.53 3.22
C THR A 136 21.97 -17.44 2.77
N CYS A 137 21.52 -17.47 1.52
CA CYS A 137 20.55 -16.51 0.98
C CYS A 137 19.15 -16.72 1.54
N ASN A 138 18.82 -17.89 2.09
CA ASN A 138 17.52 -18.18 2.71
C ASN A 138 17.46 -17.80 4.20
N ASP A 139 18.42 -17.01 4.71
CA ASP A 139 18.46 -16.58 6.11
C ASP A 139 17.28 -15.69 6.51
N ILE A 140 16.68 -15.99 7.67
CA ILE A 140 15.47 -15.32 8.18
C ILE A 140 15.73 -13.85 8.48
N LEU A 141 16.87 -13.52 9.09
CA LEU A 141 17.18 -12.15 9.50
C LEU A 141 17.54 -11.27 8.30
N LEU A 142 18.19 -11.85 7.28
CA LEU A 142 18.44 -11.19 5.99
C LEU A 142 17.12 -10.73 5.35
N TRP A 143 16.17 -11.66 5.18
CA TRP A 143 14.89 -11.34 4.56
C TRP A 143 14.01 -10.44 5.44
N LYS A 144 14.05 -10.62 6.78
CA LYS A 144 13.39 -9.69 7.72
C LYS A 144 13.88 -8.25 7.53
N ARG A 145 15.20 -8.04 7.41
CA ARG A 145 15.78 -6.71 7.15
C ARG A 145 15.37 -6.16 5.78
N ILE A 146 15.40 -6.99 4.74
CA ILE A 146 14.96 -6.60 3.39
C ILE A 146 13.50 -6.14 3.39
N CYS A 147 12.61 -6.91 4.03
CA CYS A 147 11.19 -6.59 4.14
C CYS A 147 10.95 -5.33 4.97
N HIS A 148 11.60 -5.18 6.13
CA HIS A 148 11.49 -3.97 6.94
C HIS A 148 11.97 -2.72 6.20
N ARG A 149 13.07 -2.79 5.45
CA ARG A 149 13.55 -1.66 4.63
C ARG A 149 12.53 -1.21 3.60
N LYS A 150 11.74 -2.15 3.06
CA LYS A 150 10.67 -1.88 2.10
C LYS A 150 9.28 -1.73 2.75
N LYS A 151 9.18 -1.76 4.08
CA LYS A 151 7.93 -1.71 4.84
C LYS A 151 6.92 -2.79 4.43
N ILE A 152 7.41 -3.97 4.03
CA ILE A 152 6.58 -5.13 3.71
C ILE A 152 6.25 -5.88 5.01
N PRO A 153 4.97 -6.04 5.39
CA PRO A 153 4.60 -6.78 6.58
C PRO A 153 4.79 -8.28 6.39
N LEU A 154 4.96 -9.00 7.51
CA LEU A 154 4.92 -10.46 7.50
C LEU A 154 3.48 -10.92 7.29
N LYS A 155 3.17 -11.58 6.16
CA LYS A 155 1.86 -12.23 5.97
C LYS A 155 1.88 -13.56 6.74
N GLN A 156 0.98 -13.71 7.71
CA GLN A 156 0.62 -15.05 8.22
C GLN A 156 -0.28 -15.71 7.17
N LEU A 157 0.29 -16.52 6.29
CA LEU A 157 -0.49 -17.32 5.35
C LEU A 157 -0.95 -18.59 6.05
N SER A 158 -2.20 -19.00 5.82
CA SER A 158 -2.73 -20.27 6.30
C SER A 158 -1.85 -21.42 5.80
N THR A 159 -1.33 -22.18 6.75
CA THR A 159 -0.51 -23.40 6.59
C THR A 159 -1.32 -24.47 5.86
N ILE A 160 -1.28 -24.50 4.53
CA ILE A 160 -1.88 -25.61 3.75
C ILE A 160 -0.89 -26.27 2.78
N PHE A 161 0.30 -25.69 2.54
CA PHE A 161 1.31 -26.37 1.72
C PHE A 161 2.71 -26.32 2.33
N ASP A 162 3.19 -27.54 2.59
CA ASP A 162 4.54 -28.05 2.84
C ASP A 162 5.32 -27.60 4.09
N ASP A 163 5.58 -28.59 4.96
CA ASP A 163 6.52 -28.62 6.09
C ASP A 163 8.00 -28.42 5.69
N THR A 164 8.26 -27.82 4.54
CA THR A 164 9.60 -27.37 4.20
C THR A 164 9.89 -26.07 4.93
N ILE A 165 11.14 -25.91 5.39
CA ILE A 165 11.65 -24.74 6.12
C ILE A 165 11.58 -23.51 5.20
N ASP A 166 10.37 -23.00 4.98
CA ASP A 166 10.09 -21.86 4.13
C ASP A 166 10.28 -20.59 4.95
N ASN A 167 11.20 -19.74 4.50
CA ASN A 167 11.50 -18.50 5.19
C ASN A 167 10.29 -17.57 5.03
N PRO A 168 9.56 -17.26 6.12
CA PRO A 168 8.28 -16.57 6.02
C PRO A 168 8.43 -15.13 5.51
N TRP A 169 9.58 -14.51 5.76
CA TRP A 169 9.91 -13.19 5.24
C TRP A 169 10.23 -13.22 3.75
N LYS A 170 10.95 -14.24 3.28
CA LYS A 170 11.21 -14.45 1.86
C LYS A 170 9.90 -14.70 1.09
N ARG A 171 9.01 -15.53 1.63
CA ARG A 171 7.68 -15.78 1.07
C ARG A 171 6.85 -14.50 1.02
N SER A 172 6.80 -13.74 2.12
CA SER A 172 6.08 -12.46 2.15
C SER A 172 6.62 -11.47 1.10
N TYR A 173 7.94 -11.40 0.93
CA TYR A 173 8.56 -10.60 -0.12
C TYR A 173 8.16 -11.08 -1.53
N ALA A 174 8.22 -12.39 -1.78
CA ALA A 174 7.85 -12.98 -3.05
C ALA A 174 6.37 -12.72 -3.39
N CYS A 175 5.46 -12.91 -2.44
CA CYS A 175 4.04 -12.58 -2.60
C CYS A 175 3.83 -11.09 -2.90
N HIS A 176 4.50 -10.19 -2.17
CA HIS A 176 4.41 -8.75 -2.43
C HIS A 176 4.93 -8.39 -3.84
N LYS A 177 6.04 -8.98 -4.27
CA LYS A 177 6.58 -8.78 -5.62
C LYS A 177 5.68 -9.34 -6.72
N HIS A 178 5.05 -10.47 -6.45
CA HIS A 178 4.08 -11.05 -7.37
C HIS A 178 2.84 -10.16 -7.49
N LEU A 179 2.32 -9.63 -6.38
CA LEU A 179 1.23 -8.65 -6.41
C LEU A 179 1.62 -7.40 -7.20
N GLU A 180 2.79 -6.80 -6.95
CA GLU A 180 3.28 -5.66 -7.74
C GLU A 180 3.28 -5.97 -9.24
N TYR A 181 3.71 -7.18 -9.62
CA TYR A 181 3.67 -7.66 -11.00
C TYR A 181 2.24 -7.78 -11.54
N ILE A 182 1.30 -8.35 -10.79
CA ILE A 182 -0.10 -8.47 -11.23
C ILE A 182 -0.72 -7.08 -11.43
N TRP A 183 -0.53 -6.15 -10.49
CA TRP A 183 -1.03 -4.78 -10.62
C TRP A 183 -0.53 -4.11 -11.90
N GLN A 184 0.76 -4.26 -12.22
CA GLN A 184 1.34 -3.66 -13.44
C GLN A 184 0.96 -4.41 -14.72
N HIS A 185 1.11 -5.72 -14.74
CA HIS A 185 1.19 -6.53 -15.95
C HIS A 185 0.17 -7.66 -16.02
N GLY A 186 -0.57 -7.96 -14.95
CA GLY A 186 -1.55 -9.05 -14.90
C GLY A 186 -2.59 -8.92 -16.02
N GLN A 187 -2.50 -9.78 -17.02
CA GLN A 187 -3.43 -9.82 -18.15
C GLN A 187 -3.83 -11.29 -18.42
N PRO A 188 -5.14 -11.59 -18.52
CA PRO A 188 -6.26 -10.68 -18.27
C PRO A 188 -6.30 -10.22 -16.80
N LEU A 189 -6.99 -9.12 -16.52
CA LEU A 189 -7.31 -8.76 -15.13
C LEU A 189 -8.14 -9.88 -14.48
N PRO A 190 -8.07 -10.03 -13.15
CA PRO A 190 -8.98 -10.91 -12.43
C PRO A 190 -10.43 -10.61 -12.81
N GLU A 191 -11.25 -11.65 -12.93
CA GLU A 191 -12.67 -11.47 -13.21
C GLU A 191 -13.31 -10.62 -12.09
N PRO A 192 -13.99 -9.52 -12.42
CA PRO A 192 -14.57 -8.64 -11.43
C PRO A 192 -15.72 -9.32 -10.69
N LEU A 193 -15.66 -9.32 -9.37
CA LEU A 193 -16.82 -9.62 -8.53
C LEU A 193 -17.76 -8.40 -8.55
N VAL A 194 -18.95 -8.57 -9.11
CA VAL A 194 -19.97 -7.52 -9.21
C VAL A 194 -21.05 -7.71 -8.16
N LEU A 195 -21.17 -6.74 -7.27
CA LEU A 195 -22.10 -6.72 -6.14
C LEU A 195 -23.18 -5.66 -6.41
N ARG A 196 -24.35 -6.10 -6.83
CA ARG A 196 -25.47 -5.23 -7.19
C ARG A 196 -26.30 -4.85 -5.96
N GLY A 197 -26.59 -3.56 -5.82
CA GLY A 197 -27.44 -3.02 -4.75
C GLY A 197 -27.44 -1.50 -4.76
N HIS A 198 -28.33 -0.89 -3.97
CA HIS A 198 -28.61 0.56 -4.02
C HIS A 198 -29.14 0.99 -5.40
N GLU A 199 -30.09 0.23 -5.96
CA GLU A 199 -30.66 0.44 -7.30
C GLU A 199 -31.15 1.88 -7.49
N ASP A 200 -30.79 2.53 -8.60
CA ASP A 200 -31.10 3.93 -8.93
C ASP A 200 -30.57 5.01 -7.95
N PHE A 201 -29.83 4.62 -6.92
CA PHE A 201 -29.27 5.52 -5.91
C PHE A 201 -27.74 5.63 -6.02
N VAL A 202 -27.16 6.66 -5.41
CA VAL A 202 -25.71 6.90 -5.43
C VAL A 202 -25.06 6.26 -4.21
N ILE A 203 -23.94 5.56 -4.40
CA ILE A 203 -23.09 5.14 -3.29
C ILE A 203 -22.24 6.34 -2.85
N THR A 204 -22.57 6.90 -1.70
CA THR A 204 -22.00 8.16 -1.20
C THR A 204 -20.74 7.95 -0.36
N CYS A 205 -20.55 6.76 0.23
CA CYS A 205 -19.41 6.40 1.06
C CYS A 205 -19.10 4.91 0.94
N LEU A 206 -17.81 4.56 1.07
CA LEU A 206 -17.28 3.21 0.85
C LEU A 206 -16.19 2.94 1.89
N GLN A 207 -16.27 1.81 2.59
CA GLN A 207 -15.23 1.32 3.50
C GLN A 207 -14.84 -0.12 3.16
N PHE A 208 -13.60 -0.48 3.49
CA PHE A 208 -13.00 -1.75 3.12
C PHE A 208 -11.88 -2.14 4.09
N ASP A 209 -11.99 -3.33 4.72
CA ASP A 209 -10.97 -3.88 5.63
C ASP A 209 -10.18 -5.05 5.02
N GLY A 210 -10.42 -5.39 3.75
CA GLY A 210 -9.81 -6.54 3.08
C GLY A 210 -10.57 -7.87 3.26
N LYS A 211 -11.62 -7.91 4.10
CA LYS A 211 -12.53 -9.06 4.23
C LYS A 211 -13.98 -8.71 3.88
N ARG A 212 -14.38 -7.49 4.21
CA ARG A 212 -15.73 -6.94 4.08
C ARG A 212 -15.68 -5.58 3.41
N ILE A 213 -16.73 -5.30 2.64
CA ILE A 213 -16.99 -4.00 2.03
C ILE A 213 -18.23 -3.42 2.68
N VAL A 214 -18.24 -2.12 2.93
CA VAL A 214 -19.43 -1.40 3.40
C VAL A 214 -19.73 -0.27 2.43
N SER A 215 -20.89 -0.32 1.78
CA SER A 215 -21.41 0.77 0.94
C SER A 215 -22.52 1.49 1.67
N GLY A 216 -22.46 2.82 1.76
CA GLY A 216 -23.57 3.66 2.22
C GLY A 216 -24.09 4.51 1.08
N SER A 217 -25.41 4.70 1.02
CA SER A 217 -26.08 5.33 -0.10
C SER A 217 -27.11 6.38 0.32
N ASP A 218 -27.51 7.22 -0.62
CA ASP A 218 -28.64 8.12 -0.47
C ASP A 218 -30.01 7.41 -0.51
N ASP A 219 -30.05 6.08 -0.67
CA ASP A 219 -31.22 5.22 -0.42
C ASP A 219 -31.57 5.00 1.06
N ASN A 220 -30.89 5.73 1.95
CA ASN A 220 -31.00 5.67 3.42
C ASN A 220 -30.41 4.40 4.07
N SER A 221 -29.81 3.49 3.31
CA SER A 221 -29.25 2.23 3.83
C SER A 221 -27.73 2.17 3.73
N LEU A 222 -27.16 1.24 4.49
CA LEU A 222 -25.83 0.71 4.21
C LEU A 222 -25.91 -0.78 3.92
N LYS A 223 -25.01 -1.31 3.10
CA LYS A 223 -24.89 -2.74 2.83
C LYS A 223 -23.50 -3.23 3.18
N ILE A 224 -23.44 -4.38 3.84
CA ILE A 224 -22.21 -5.10 4.19
C ILE A 224 -22.08 -6.26 3.23
N TRP A 225 -20.94 -6.35 2.55
CA TRP A 225 -20.66 -7.37 1.56
C TRP A 225 -19.46 -8.19 1.99
N SER A 226 -19.56 -9.51 1.79
CA SER A 226 -18.45 -10.42 2.04
C SER A 226 -17.72 -10.77 0.76
N ILE A 227 -16.40 -10.59 0.79
CA ILE A 227 -15.52 -10.93 -0.32
C ILE A 227 -15.48 -12.43 -0.52
N ALA A 228 -15.48 -13.20 0.59
CA ALA A 228 -15.36 -14.65 0.54
C ALA A 228 -16.54 -15.27 -0.21
N THR A 229 -17.76 -14.78 0.06
CA THR A 229 -19.00 -15.32 -0.52
C THR A 229 -19.45 -14.59 -1.77
N GLY A 230 -19.00 -13.36 -1.99
CA GLY A 230 -19.47 -12.49 -3.07
C GLY A 230 -20.92 -12.05 -2.91
N LYS A 231 -21.44 -11.99 -1.68
CA LYS A 231 -22.85 -11.70 -1.39
C LYS A 231 -23.00 -10.56 -0.39
N CYS A 232 -24.16 -9.91 -0.42
CA CYS A 232 -24.62 -9.01 0.63
C CYS A 232 -24.93 -9.83 1.88
N GLU A 233 -24.18 -9.63 2.96
CA GLU A 233 -24.43 -10.30 4.25
C GLU A 233 -25.52 -9.59 5.04
N GLN A 234 -25.51 -8.24 5.03
CA GLN A 234 -26.43 -7.43 5.83
C GLN A 234 -26.83 -6.17 5.06
N THR A 235 -28.09 -5.75 5.23
CA THR A 235 -28.56 -4.42 4.86
C THR A 235 -28.97 -3.68 6.13
N LEU A 236 -28.21 -2.63 6.48
CA LEU A 236 -28.40 -1.80 7.64
C LEU A 236 -29.49 -0.77 7.35
N ILE A 237 -30.69 -1.04 7.82
CA ILE A 237 -31.86 -0.17 7.67
C ILE A 237 -32.13 0.52 9.00
N GLY A 238 -32.39 1.83 8.96
CA GLY A 238 -32.85 2.56 10.12
C GLY A 238 -32.70 4.06 10.01
N HIS A 239 -31.76 4.57 9.21
CA HIS A 239 -31.71 6.00 8.92
C HIS A 239 -32.97 6.44 8.16
N ASN A 240 -33.43 7.66 8.45
CA ASN A 240 -34.61 8.28 7.82
C ASN A 240 -34.21 9.29 6.74
N GLY A 241 -33.00 9.14 6.19
CA GLY A 241 -32.42 10.03 5.21
C GLY A 241 -31.11 9.46 4.69
N GLY A 242 -30.66 9.96 3.54
CA GLY A 242 -29.51 9.44 2.83
C GLY A 242 -28.25 9.43 3.69
N VAL A 243 -27.48 8.35 3.62
CA VAL A 243 -26.19 8.21 4.29
C VAL A 243 -25.15 8.97 3.46
N TRP A 244 -24.24 9.72 4.09
CA TRP A 244 -23.26 10.56 3.37
C TRP A 244 -21.81 10.35 3.79
N CYS A 245 -21.61 9.70 4.93
CA CYS A 245 -20.31 9.39 5.49
C CYS A 245 -20.42 8.13 6.35
N SER A 246 -19.33 7.37 6.37
CA SER A 246 -19.21 6.18 7.20
C SER A 246 -17.76 5.99 7.62
N GLU A 247 -17.55 5.36 8.77
CA GLU A 247 -16.27 4.87 9.26
C GLU A 247 -16.44 3.44 9.77
N MET A 248 -15.34 2.68 9.85
CA MET A 248 -15.38 1.25 10.17
C MET A 248 -14.23 0.86 11.09
N THR A 249 -14.54 0.04 12.08
CA THR A 249 -13.60 -0.72 12.92
C THR A 249 -13.74 -2.21 12.60
N ASP A 250 -13.01 -3.07 13.31
CA ASP A 250 -13.11 -4.53 13.12
C ASP A 250 -14.51 -5.09 13.46
N ASP A 251 -15.26 -4.44 14.35
CA ASP A 251 -16.54 -4.94 14.87
C ASP A 251 -17.72 -3.96 14.74
N LEU A 252 -17.46 -2.67 14.54
CA LEU A 252 -18.47 -1.62 14.41
C LEU A 252 -18.38 -0.80 13.12
N ILE A 253 -19.53 -0.42 12.59
CA ILE A 253 -19.68 0.62 11.56
C ILE A 253 -20.32 1.86 12.20
N VAL A 254 -19.84 3.04 11.82
CA VAL A 254 -20.45 4.32 12.17
C VAL A 254 -20.94 5.00 10.90
N SER A 255 -22.17 5.49 10.87
CA SER A 255 -22.74 6.17 9.70
C SER A 255 -23.36 7.52 10.07
N GLY A 256 -23.19 8.52 9.20
CA GLY A 256 -23.81 9.84 9.32
C GLY A 256 -24.74 10.15 8.15
N SER A 257 -25.92 10.71 8.45
CA SER A 257 -27.03 10.86 7.50
C SER A 257 -27.58 12.29 7.42
N THR A 258 -28.38 12.55 6.37
CA THR A 258 -29.23 13.74 6.28
C THR A 258 -30.32 13.81 7.34
N ASP A 259 -30.65 12.69 7.98
CA ASP A 259 -31.58 12.62 9.11
C ASP A 259 -31.03 13.23 10.41
N ARG A 260 -29.80 13.78 10.35
CA ARG A 260 -29.11 14.52 11.42
C ARG A 260 -28.60 13.62 12.55
N THR A 261 -28.71 12.31 12.40
CA THR A 261 -28.21 11.33 13.36
C THR A 261 -26.91 10.69 12.88
N ILE A 262 -26.16 10.20 13.85
CA ILE A 262 -25.09 9.23 13.62
C ILE A 262 -25.58 7.91 14.19
N ARG A 263 -25.33 6.81 13.50
CA ARG A 263 -25.67 5.46 13.99
C ARG A 263 -24.44 4.60 14.09
N VAL A 264 -24.40 3.81 15.16
CA VAL A 264 -23.36 2.81 15.41
C VAL A 264 -23.98 1.44 15.25
N TRP A 265 -23.39 0.60 14.40
CA TRP A 265 -23.93 -0.69 14.00
C TRP A 265 -22.92 -1.78 14.31
N ASN A 266 -23.40 -2.92 14.79
CA ASN A 266 -22.58 -4.11 14.87
C ASN A 266 -22.43 -4.73 13.47
N ILE A 267 -21.19 -4.97 13.04
CA ILE A 267 -20.91 -5.48 11.69
C ILE A 267 -21.46 -6.90 11.49
N ASN A 268 -21.37 -7.74 12.51
CA ASN A 268 -21.71 -9.16 12.39
C ASN A 268 -23.22 -9.39 12.44
N THR A 269 -23.94 -8.64 13.27
CA THR A 269 -25.39 -8.81 13.44
C THR A 269 -26.22 -7.83 12.61
N GLY A 270 -25.63 -6.74 12.14
CA GLY A 270 -26.33 -5.65 11.46
C GLY A 270 -27.21 -4.79 12.37
N ILE A 271 -27.19 -5.02 13.69
CA ILE A 271 -28.04 -4.31 14.64
C ILE A 271 -27.46 -2.91 14.93
N CYS A 272 -28.34 -1.90 14.90
CA CYS A 272 -28.04 -0.55 15.37
C CYS A 272 -27.92 -0.54 16.90
N GLN A 273 -26.70 -0.38 17.42
CA GLN A 273 -26.41 -0.35 18.85
C GLN A 273 -26.71 1.02 19.47
N HIS A 274 -26.37 2.10 18.76
CA HIS A 274 -26.57 3.46 19.24
C HIS A 274 -27.08 4.38 18.15
N ILE A 275 -27.94 5.32 18.54
CA ILE A 275 -28.35 6.46 17.72
C ILE A 275 -27.88 7.72 18.46
N LEU A 276 -26.92 8.41 17.87
CA LEU A 276 -26.29 9.59 18.47
C LEU A 276 -27.02 10.83 17.99
N TYR A 277 -27.76 11.45 18.91
CA TYR A 277 -28.57 12.64 18.63
C TYR A 277 -27.81 13.92 18.94
N GLY A 278 -28.12 14.93 18.13
CA GLY A 278 -28.01 16.32 18.54
C GLY A 278 -27.49 17.26 17.46
N HIS A 279 -26.88 16.76 16.38
CA HIS A 279 -26.71 17.58 15.19
C HIS A 279 -28.09 18.06 14.69
N THR A 280 -28.15 19.27 14.17
CA THR A 280 -29.40 19.91 13.73
C THR A 280 -29.53 19.97 12.21
N SER A 281 -28.50 19.52 11.50
CA SER A 281 -28.47 19.40 10.04
C SER A 281 -27.71 18.14 9.63
N THR A 282 -27.54 17.93 8.33
CA THR A 282 -26.88 16.74 7.76
C THR A 282 -25.49 16.51 8.35
N VAL A 283 -25.24 15.29 8.84
CA VAL A 283 -23.90 14.85 9.22
C VAL A 283 -23.12 14.59 7.94
N ARG A 284 -22.12 15.44 7.66
CA ARG A 284 -21.43 15.44 6.36
C ARG A 284 -20.13 14.65 6.38
N CYS A 285 -19.40 14.63 7.47
CA CYS A 285 -18.12 13.95 7.53
C CYS A 285 -17.90 13.32 8.91
N LEU A 286 -17.14 12.24 8.93
CA LEU A 286 -16.73 11.53 10.13
C LEU A 286 -15.21 11.34 10.09
N ALA A 287 -14.59 11.24 11.26
CA ALA A 287 -13.24 10.73 11.45
C ALA A 287 -13.24 9.86 12.71
N LEU A 288 -12.60 8.69 12.63
CA LEU A 288 -12.57 7.70 13.69
C LEU A 288 -11.14 7.51 14.18
N HIS A 289 -10.94 7.47 15.50
CA HIS A 289 -9.67 7.10 16.11
C HIS A 289 -9.93 6.36 17.43
N GLY A 290 -9.60 5.07 17.45
CA GLY A 290 -9.99 4.18 18.54
C GLY A 290 -11.52 4.09 18.63
N ASP A 291 -12.06 4.23 19.84
CA ASP A 291 -13.51 4.23 20.10
C ASP A 291 -14.16 5.62 20.01
N ILE A 292 -13.42 6.63 19.54
CA ILE A 292 -13.90 8.00 19.45
C ILE A 292 -14.16 8.35 17.98
N VAL A 293 -15.39 8.79 17.70
CA VAL A 293 -15.76 9.36 16.40
C VAL A 293 -15.97 10.86 16.53
N VAL A 294 -15.47 11.59 15.55
CA VAL A 294 -15.67 13.02 15.38
C VAL A 294 -16.52 13.27 14.16
N SER A 295 -17.57 14.07 14.29
CA SER A 295 -18.52 14.35 13.22
C SER A 295 -18.59 15.83 12.89
N GLY A 296 -18.48 16.17 11.60
CA GLY A 296 -18.73 17.52 11.09
C GLY A 296 -20.07 17.58 10.36
N SER A 297 -20.86 18.61 10.64
CA SER A 297 -22.23 18.76 10.14
C SER A 297 -22.43 20.05 9.35
N ARG A 298 -23.51 20.05 8.54
CA ARG A 298 -24.02 21.26 7.88
C ARG A 298 -24.58 22.31 8.86
N ASP A 299 -24.71 21.98 10.14
CA ASP A 299 -25.06 22.92 11.22
C ASP A 299 -23.88 23.77 11.72
N ALA A 300 -22.74 23.69 11.04
CA ALA A 300 -21.50 24.39 11.36
C ALA A 300 -20.83 23.95 12.69
N THR A 301 -21.27 22.84 13.30
CA THR A 301 -20.63 22.28 14.50
C THR A 301 -19.83 21.02 14.17
N VAL A 302 -18.82 20.77 15.00
CA VAL A 302 -18.13 19.48 15.08
C VAL A 302 -18.44 18.86 16.44
N ARG A 303 -18.68 17.56 16.50
CA ARG A 303 -19.00 16.85 17.76
C ARG A 303 -18.15 15.62 17.93
N VAL A 304 -17.85 15.30 19.19
CA VAL A 304 -17.00 14.16 19.57
C VAL A 304 -17.86 13.18 20.37
N TRP A 305 -17.80 11.91 20.03
CA TRP A 305 -18.65 10.87 20.60
C TRP A 305 -17.84 9.63 20.93
N ASN A 306 -18.24 8.94 21.98
CA ASN A 306 -17.77 7.60 22.27
C ASN A 306 -18.73 6.60 21.61
N ILE A 307 -18.23 5.76 20.70
CA ILE A 307 -19.07 4.82 19.93
C ILE A 307 -19.47 3.59 20.74
N ARG A 308 -18.79 3.30 21.86
CA ARG A 308 -19.07 2.16 22.74
C ARG A 308 -20.14 2.47 23.77
N THR A 309 -20.19 3.72 24.25
CA THR A 309 -21.23 4.17 25.20
C THR A 309 -22.40 4.84 24.50
N GLY A 310 -22.19 5.37 23.30
CA GLY A 310 -23.16 6.18 22.57
C GLY A 310 -23.29 7.62 23.10
N GLU A 311 -22.37 8.05 23.95
CA GLU A 311 -22.42 9.38 24.57
C GLU A 311 -21.71 10.44 23.74
N ARG A 312 -22.27 11.66 23.77
CA ARG A 312 -21.60 12.86 23.26
C ARG A 312 -20.62 13.37 24.30
N LEU A 313 -19.33 13.34 23.98
CA LEU A 313 -18.27 13.85 24.85
C LEU A 313 -18.15 15.37 24.75
N HIS A 314 -18.07 15.89 23.52
CA HIS A 314 -17.77 17.32 23.30
C HIS A 314 -18.53 17.93 22.12
N MET A 315 -18.74 19.25 22.17
CA MET A 315 -19.22 20.07 21.05
C MET A 315 -18.24 21.20 20.75
N LEU A 316 -17.71 21.21 19.52
CA LEU A 316 -16.77 22.21 19.05
C LEU A 316 -17.52 23.19 18.13
N SER A 317 -17.71 24.40 18.64
CA SER A 317 -18.42 25.48 17.96
C SER A 317 -17.46 26.60 17.56
N GLY A 318 -17.62 27.13 16.34
CA GLY A 318 -16.81 28.26 15.88
C GLY A 318 -16.76 28.42 14.35
N HIS A 319 -17.06 27.38 13.58
CA HIS A 319 -17.31 27.55 12.15
C HIS A 319 -18.60 28.35 11.92
N THR A 320 -18.63 29.14 10.85
CA THR A 320 -19.80 29.97 10.49
C THR A 320 -20.58 29.40 9.31
N ALA A 321 -20.09 28.32 8.71
CA ALA A 321 -20.76 27.59 7.65
C ALA A 321 -20.52 26.07 7.78
N ALA A 322 -21.18 25.30 6.92
CA ALA A 322 -21.16 23.84 6.95
C ALA A 322 -19.73 23.26 7.01
N VAL A 323 -19.51 22.34 7.95
CA VAL A 323 -18.26 21.57 8.05
C VAL A 323 -18.28 20.47 7.00
N ARG A 324 -17.28 20.47 6.11
CA ARG A 324 -17.23 19.58 4.95
C ARG A 324 -16.29 18.39 5.15
N CYS A 325 -15.20 18.58 5.88
CA CYS A 325 -14.17 17.57 6.08
C CYS A 325 -13.61 17.66 7.50
N VAL A 326 -13.24 16.52 8.06
CA VAL A 326 -12.70 16.41 9.42
C VAL A 326 -11.63 15.32 9.46
N CYS A 327 -10.60 15.52 10.28
CA CYS A 327 -9.59 14.52 10.62
C CYS A 327 -9.40 14.51 12.14
N TYR A 328 -9.02 13.36 12.70
CA TYR A 328 -8.76 13.20 14.12
C TYR A 328 -7.64 12.18 14.34
N ASN A 329 -6.67 12.50 15.20
CA ASN A 329 -5.52 11.65 15.50
C ASN A 329 -5.43 11.24 16.99
N GLY A 330 -6.52 11.39 17.76
CA GLY A 330 -6.51 11.16 19.20
C GLY A 330 -6.12 12.37 20.05
N LYS A 331 -5.40 13.36 19.50
CA LYS A 331 -4.99 14.59 20.20
C LYS A 331 -5.72 15.82 19.65
N TYR A 332 -5.62 16.02 18.35
CA TYR A 332 -6.18 17.18 17.65
C TYR A 332 -7.32 16.75 16.75
N VAL A 333 -8.41 17.52 16.79
CA VAL A 333 -9.41 17.53 15.73
C VAL A 333 -9.04 18.63 14.75
N VAL A 334 -9.11 18.35 13.46
CA VAL A 334 -8.93 19.35 12.41
C VAL A 334 -10.16 19.33 11.52
N SER A 335 -10.79 20.49 11.30
CA SER A 335 -12.01 20.62 10.52
C SER A 335 -11.89 21.69 9.44
N GLY A 336 -12.31 21.37 8.22
CA GLY A 336 -12.40 22.31 7.11
C GLY A 336 -13.85 22.57 6.72
N ALA A 337 -14.20 23.84 6.51
CA ALA A 337 -15.59 24.25 6.31
C ALA A 337 -15.79 25.15 5.09
N TYR A 338 -17.07 25.43 4.82
CA TYR A 338 -17.49 26.33 3.75
C TYR A 338 -17.33 27.81 4.07
N ASP A 339 -16.86 28.15 5.28
CA ASP A 339 -16.48 29.50 5.69
C ASP A 339 -15.04 29.86 5.28
N HIS A 340 -14.42 28.99 4.46
CA HIS A 340 -13.06 29.15 3.93
C HIS A 340 -11.95 28.91 4.97
N THR A 341 -12.30 28.56 6.20
CA THR A 341 -11.33 28.33 7.27
C THR A 341 -11.10 26.84 7.52
N ILE A 342 -9.91 26.55 8.05
CA ILE A 342 -9.64 25.28 8.75
C ILE A 342 -9.45 25.60 10.22
N ARG A 343 -10.02 24.80 11.12
CA ARG A 343 -9.84 24.96 12.57
C ARG A 343 -9.17 23.73 13.18
N VAL A 344 -8.25 23.98 14.10
CA VAL A 344 -7.57 22.96 14.92
C VAL A 344 -8.09 23.07 16.33
N TRP A 345 -8.47 21.93 16.92
CA TRP A 345 -9.13 21.89 18.22
C TRP A 345 -8.44 20.90 19.14
N LEU A 346 -8.45 21.24 20.43
CA LEU A 346 -8.27 20.26 21.51
C LEU A 346 -9.65 19.85 21.98
N PRO A 347 -10.12 18.63 21.66
CA PRO A 347 -11.49 18.22 21.92
C PRO A 347 -11.82 18.23 23.42
N ASP A 348 -10.92 17.73 24.26
CA ASP A 348 -11.11 17.62 25.72
C ASP A 348 -11.31 18.98 26.43
N GLN A 349 -10.85 20.05 25.78
CA GLN A 349 -10.97 21.43 26.29
C GLN A 349 -12.05 22.23 25.56
N GLU A 350 -12.70 21.63 24.55
CA GLU A 350 -13.62 22.29 23.60
C GLU A 350 -13.03 23.57 22.99
N ARG A 351 -11.70 23.64 22.88
CA ARG A 351 -10.96 24.86 22.56
C ARG A 351 -10.45 24.82 21.13
N CYS A 352 -10.75 25.86 20.36
CA CYS A 352 -10.08 26.14 19.11
C CYS A 352 -8.67 26.67 19.41
N VAL A 353 -7.64 25.91 19.01
CA VAL A 353 -6.23 26.31 19.18
C VAL A 353 -5.80 27.22 18.05
N HIS A 354 -6.17 26.87 16.81
CA HIS A 354 -5.82 27.62 15.61
C HIS A 354 -7.02 27.77 14.69
N THR A 355 -7.15 28.96 14.09
CA THR A 355 -8.00 29.20 12.92
C THR A 355 -7.08 29.54 11.75
N LEU A 356 -6.99 28.63 10.80
CA LEU A 356 -6.10 28.70 9.65
C LEU A 356 -6.84 29.41 8.51
N GLU A 357 -6.47 30.66 8.29
CA GLU A 357 -7.04 31.53 7.26
C GLU A 357 -6.12 31.63 6.05
N GLY A 358 -6.70 31.77 4.86
CA GLY A 358 -5.96 32.00 3.62
C GLY A 358 -6.60 31.39 2.37
N HIS A 359 -7.46 30.39 2.51
CA HIS A 359 -8.31 29.99 1.40
C HIS A 359 -9.34 31.09 1.09
N THR A 360 -9.61 31.31 -0.18
CA THR A 360 -10.56 32.34 -0.67
C THR A 360 -11.89 31.74 -1.09
N ASN A 361 -12.02 30.41 -0.99
CA ASN A 361 -13.24 29.68 -1.27
C ASN A 361 -13.34 28.43 -0.36
N ARG A 362 -14.44 27.69 -0.48
CA ARG A 362 -14.85 26.59 0.42
C ARG A 362 -13.78 25.51 0.49
N VAL A 363 -13.47 25.04 1.69
CA VAL A 363 -12.57 23.91 1.91
C VAL A 363 -13.34 22.59 1.73
N TYR A 364 -12.86 21.71 0.85
CA TYR A 364 -13.57 20.47 0.47
C TYR A 364 -12.90 19.20 0.95
N SER A 365 -11.58 19.19 1.03
CA SER A 365 -10.78 18.02 1.38
C SER A 365 -9.71 18.39 2.40
N LEU A 366 -9.40 17.44 3.28
CA LEU A 366 -8.47 17.62 4.39
C LEU A 366 -7.75 16.29 4.63
N VAL A 367 -6.44 16.34 4.86
CA VAL A 367 -5.65 15.21 5.38
C VAL A 367 -4.70 15.72 6.46
N PHE A 368 -4.39 14.86 7.43
CA PHE A 368 -3.59 15.21 8.61
C PHE A 368 -2.72 14.02 9.02
N ASP A 369 -1.41 14.22 9.14
CA ASP A 369 -0.43 13.18 9.55
C ASP A 369 0.00 13.29 11.02
N GLY A 370 -0.60 14.21 11.79
CA GLY A 370 -0.20 14.51 13.16
C GLY A 370 0.73 15.73 13.29
N LYS A 371 1.38 16.17 12.21
CA LYS A 371 2.28 17.32 12.18
C LYS A 371 1.86 18.37 11.15
N HIS A 372 1.53 17.93 9.94
CA HIS A 372 1.11 18.76 8.83
C HIS A 372 -0.38 18.56 8.55
N ILE A 373 -1.07 19.68 8.39
CA ILE A 373 -2.43 19.69 7.86
C ILE A 373 -2.31 20.04 6.38
N VAL A 374 -3.05 19.33 5.53
CA VAL A 374 -3.16 19.69 4.11
C VAL A 374 -4.63 19.89 3.77
N SER A 375 -4.96 21.04 3.20
CA SER A 375 -6.32 21.43 2.84
C SER A 375 -6.45 21.71 1.35
N GLY A 376 -7.49 21.14 0.72
CA GLY A 376 -7.85 21.37 -0.67
C GLY A 376 -9.17 22.14 -0.77
N SER A 377 -9.19 23.18 -1.58
CA SER A 377 -10.30 24.13 -1.66
C SER A 377 -10.86 24.28 -3.08
N LEU A 378 -12.04 24.89 -3.16
CA LEU A 378 -12.67 25.32 -4.41
C LEU A 378 -11.95 26.53 -5.05
N ASP A 379 -11.03 27.17 -4.33
CA ASP A 379 -10.16 28.24 -4.85
C ASP A 379 -8.99 27.72 -5.71
N CYS A 380 -9.00 26.42 -6.04
CA CYS A 380 -7.99 25.72 -6.83
C CYS A 380 -6.61 25.61 -6.16
N MET A 381 -6.47 26.03 -4.91
CA MET A 381 -5.24 25.90 -4.13
C MET A 381 -5.30 24.72 -3.17
N ILE A 382 -4.14 24.13 -2.94
CA ILE A 382 -3.90 23.24 -1.80
C ILE A 382 -2.93 23.95 -0.86
N ARG A 383 -3.20 23.96 0.44
CA ARG A 383 -2.33 24.58 1.45
C ARG A 383 -1.81 23.53 2.41
N VAL A 384 -0.54 23.66 2.78
CA VAL A 384 0.12 22.83 3.80
C VAL A 384 0.38 23.72 5.01
N TRP A 385 0.00 23.27 6.19
CA TRP A 385 0.07 24.02 7.44
C TRP A 385 0.81 23.23 8.51
N ASP A 386 1.51 23.92 9.39
CA ASP A 386 2.05 23.33 10.62
C ASP A 386 0.95 23.29 11.68
N VAL A 387 0.67 22.13 12.28
CA VAL A 387 -0.39 21.99 13.27
C VAL A 387 -0.07 22.66 14.61
N GLU A 388 1.21 22.71 15.00
CA GLU A 388 1.62 23.25 16.29
C GLU A 388 1.68 24.79 16.23
N GLN A 389 2.23 25.34 15.14
CA GLN A 389 2.36 26.79 14.95
C GLN A 389 1.11 27.44 14.33
N GLY A 390 0.27 26.68 13.63
CA GLY A 390 -0.89 27.22 12.91
C GLY A 390 -0.52 28.05 11.67
N THR A 391 0.72 27.96 11.19
CA THR A 391 1.23 28.75 10.06
C THR A 391 1.12 27.99 8.74
N CYS A 392 0.79 28.69 7.65
CA CYS A 392 0.87 28.15 6.30
C CYS A 392 2.34 27.96 5.89
N ILE A 393 2.75 26.72 5.63
CA ILE A 393 4.10 26.37 5.18
C ILE A 393 4.19 26.53 3.66
N HIS A 394 3.23 25.96 2.92
CA HIS A 394 3.24 25.95 1.46
C HIS A 394 1.87 26.25 0.87
N GLN A 395 1.87 26.88 -0.29
CA GLN A 395 0.72 27.03 -1.18
C GLN A 395 1.03 26.28 -2.47
N LEU A 396 0.39 25.13 -2.65
CA LEU A 396 0.57 24.27 -3.81
C LEU A 396 -0.42 24.71 -4.90
N THR A 397 0.12 25.33 -5.95
CA THR A 397 -0.64 25.84 -7.09
C THR A 397 -0.48 24.95 -8.32
N GLY A 398 -1.49 24.90 -9.18
CA GLY A 398 -1.40 24.26 -10.49
C GLY A 398 -2.62 23.41 -10.85
N HIS A 399 -3.52 23.17 -9.90
CA HIS A 399 -4.87 22.72 -10.22
C HIS A 399 -5.72 23.90 -10.72
N LEU A 400 -6.74 23.58 -11.52
CA LEU A 400 -7.60 24.57 -12.19
C LEU A 400 -9.06 24.51 -11.71
N SER A 401 -9.38 23.61 -10.79
CA SER A 401 -10.72 23.44 -10.23
C SER A 401 -10.68 22.89 -8.80
N LEU A 402 -11.82 22.41 -8.31
CA LEU A 402 -12.00 21.83 -6.97
C LEU A 402 -11.12 20.59 -6.75
N THR A 403 -10.40 20.57 -5.62
CA THR A 403 -9.67 19.38 -5.16
C THR A 403 -10.59 18.44 -4.38
N SER A 404 -11.01 17.36 -5.01
CA SER A 404 -12.09 16.47 -4.55
C SER A 404 -11.63 15.43 -3.53
N GLY A 405 -10.45 14.85 -3.75
CA GLY A 405 -9.86 13.80 -2.92
C GLY A 405 -8.37 14.03 -2.73
N MET A 406 -7.89 13.74 -1.53
CA MET A 406 -6.47 13.82 -1.19
C MET A 406 -6.07 12.62 -0.34
N GLN A 407 -4.83 12.17 -0.49
CA GLN A 407 -4.20 11.23 0.42
C GLN A 407 -2.75 11.62 0.67
N LEU A 408 -2.36 11.57 1.94
CA LEU A 408 -0.99 11.82 2.38
C LEU A 408 -0.36 10.51 2.87
N ARG A 409 0.84 10.20 2.39
CA ARG A 409 1.65 9.07 2.88
C ARG A 409 3.08 9.52 3.12
N GLY A 410 3.43 9.68 4.40
CA GLY A 410 4.66 10.39 4.75
C GLY A 410 4.61 11.80 4.16
N ASN A 411 5.66 12.20 3.44
CA ASN A 411 5.74 13.54 2.85
C ASN A 411 5.18 13.64 1.43
N ILE A 412 4.58 12.56 0.91
CA ILE A 412 4.02 12.52 -0.44
C ILE A 412 2.51 12.69 -0.38
N LEU A 413 2.02 13.76 -0.98
CA LEU A 413 0.61 14.06 -1.15
C LEU A 413 0.19 13.69 -2.57
N VAL A 414 -0.96 13.03 -2.71
CA VAL A 414 -1.64 12.83 -3.99
C VAL A 414 -2.99 13.55 -3.94
N SER A 415 -3.26 14.40 -4.93
CA SER A 415 -4.49 15.17 -5.04
C SER A 415 -5.21 14.90 -6.35
N GLY A 416 -6.47 14.50 -6.26
CA GLY A 416 -7.40 14.39 -7.40
C GLY A 416 -8.25 15.65 -7.52
N ASN A 417 -8.50 16.09 -8.75
CA ASN A 417 -9.16 17.35 -9.02
C ASN A 417 -10.24 17.25 -10.10
N ALA A 418 -11.21 18.16 -10.02
CA ALA A 418 -12.27 18.30 -11.01
C ALA A 418 -11.77 18.79 -12.40
N ASP A 419 -10.53 19.27 -12.50
CA ASP A 419 -9.85 19.63 -13.75
C ASP A 419 -9.36 18.42 -14.58
N SER A 420 -9.74 17.21 -14.18
CA SER A 420 -9.35 15.93 -14.80
C SER A 420 -7.90 15.49 -14.54
N THR A 421 -7.16 16.19 -13.69
CA THR A 421 -5.76 15.88 -13.35
C THR A 421 -5.62 15.30 -11.95
N VAL A 422 -4.58 14.50 -11.77
CA VAL A 422 -4.06 14.10 -10.46
C VAL A 422 -2.64 14.64 -10.34
N LYS A 423 -2.27 15.16 -9.17
CA LYS A 423 -0.91 15.67 -8.91
C LYS A 423 -0.29 14.99 -7.71
N ILE A 424 1.01 14.77 -7.80
CA ILE A 424 1.84 14.20 -6.74
C ILE A 424 2.79 15.29 -6.26
N TRP A 425 2.81 15.52 -4.96
CA TRP A 425 3.56 16.61 -4.34
C TRP A 425 4.46 16.07 -3.23
N ASN A 426 5.60 16.74 -3.03
CA ASN A 426 6.34 16.65 -1.79
C ASN A 426 5.93 17.82 -0.89
N ILE A 427 5.31 17.53 0.26
CA ILE A 427 4.79 18.56 1.17
C ILE A 427 5.87 19.24 2.01
N GLU A 428 7.08 18.69 2.13
CA GLU A 428 8.18 19.36 2.81
C GLU A 428 8.81 20.42 1.92
N SER A 429 9.01 20.10 0.62
CA SER A 429 9.63 21.03 -0.33
C SER A 429 8.61 21.92 -1.06
N GLY A 430 7.32 21.62 -0.97
CA GLY A 430 6.25 22.31 -1.72
C GLY A 430 6.27 22.05 -3.23
N LYS A 431 7.03 21.06 -3.71
CA LYS A 431 7.24 20.81 -5.15
C LYS A 431 6.18 19.85 -5.69
N CYS A 432 5.61 20.18 -6.84
CA CYS A 432 4.89 19.21 -7.67
C CYS A 432 5.91 18.25 -8.28
N LEU A 433 5.89 16.98 -7.85
CA LEU A 433 6.75 15.94 -8.39
C LEU A 433 6.25 15.48 -9.76
N HIS A 434 4.95 15.20 -9.86
CA HIS A 434 4.33 14.72 -11.09
C HIS A 434 2.93 15.29 -11.28
N THR A 435 2.55 15.48 -12.54
CA THR A 435 1.15 15.68 -12.93
C THR A 435 0.75 14.49 -13.79
N LEU A 436 -0.16 13.67 -13.29
CA LEU A 436 -0.67 12.49 -13.98
C LEU A 436 -1.64 12.96 -15.07
N ALA A 437 -1.09 13.16 -16.26
CA ALA A 437 -1.78 13.71 -17.43
C ALA A 437 -1.32 12.99 -18.70
N GLY A 438 -1.47 13.63 -19.86
CA GLY A 438 -1.07 13.07 -21.16
C GLY A 438 -2.22 12.32 -21.85
N ARG A 439 -1.87 11.45 -22.80
CA ARG A 439 -2.84 10.79 -23.70
C ARG A 439 -3.89 9.95 -22.97
N ASN A 440 -3.54 9.37 -21.82
CA ASN A 440 -4.40 8.48 -21.05
C ASN A 440 -5.00 9.16 -19.79
N LYS A 441 -4.95 10.50 -19.70
CA LYS A 441 -5.54 11.25 -18.59
C LYS A 441 -7.03 10.95 -18.43
N HIS A 442 -7.58 11.29 -17.25
CA HIS A 442 -9.03 11.27 -17.10
C HIS A 442 -9.68 12.30 -18.04
N ALA A 443 -10.80 11.90 -18.65
CA ALA A 443 -11.55 12.77 -19.57
C ALA A 443 -12.46 13.77 -18.82
N SER A 444 -12.79 13.47 -17.56
CA SER A 444 -13.65 14.28 -16.70
C SER A 444 -13.07 14.36 -15.28
N ALA A 445 -13.81 14.94 -14.34
CA ALA A 445 -13.42 15.12 -12.96
C ALA A 445 -12.94 13.82 -12.30
N VAL A 446 -11.82 13.91 -11.56
CA VAL A 446 -11.34 12.83 -10.71
C VAL A 446 -12.20 12.80 -9.45
N THR A 447 -12.81 11.67 -9.16
CA THR A 447 -13.74 11.50 -8.04
C THR A 447 -13.04 11.04 -6.77
N TRP A 448 -12.00 10.21 -6.91
CA TRP A 448 -11.25 9.66 -5.78
C TRP A 448 -9.82 9.27 -6.19
N VAL A 449 -8.92 9.30 -5.22
CA VAL A 449 -7.52 8.86 -5.37
C VAL A 449 -7.09 8.03 -4.17
N GLN A 450 -6.29 7.00 -4.42
CA GLN A 450 -5.63 6.25 -3.36
C GLN A 450 -4.24 5.77 -3.79
N VAL A 451 -3.27 5.85 -2.90
CA VAL A 451 -1.92 5.29 -3.01
C VAL A 451 -1.93 3.88 -2.45
N VAL A 452 -1.48 2.92 -3.25
CA VAL A 452 -1.29 1.51 -2.87
C VAL A 452 0.11 1.08 -3.32
N MET A 453 0.88 0.46 -2.44
CA MET A 453 2.29 0.10 -2.71
C MET A 453 3.12 1.27 -3.28
N ASN A 454 3.48 1.25 -4.57
CA ASN A 454 4.20 2.32 -5.26
C ASN A 454 3.37 2.91 -6.40
N TYR A 455 2.05 2.82 -6.31
CA TYR A 455 1.13 3.24 -7.35
C TYR A 455 0.10 4.23 -6.84
N VAL A 456 -0.41 5.03 -7.77
CA VAL A 456 -1.62 5.82 -7.59
C VAL A 456 -2.74 5.13 -8.35
N VAL A 457 -3.86 4.89 -7.66
CA VAL A 457 -5.12 4.49 -8.27
C VAL A 457 -6.05 5.70 -8.24
N SER A 458 -6.60 6.05 -9.39
CA SER A 458 -7.54 7.18 -9.52
C SER A 458 -8.83 6.73 -10.21
N SER A 459 -9.97 7.26 -9.75
CA SER A 459 -11.27 7.08 -10.41
C SER A 459 -11.82 8.40 -10.90
N GLY A 460 -12.67 8.34 -11.94
CA GLY A 460 -13.28 9.54 -12.50
C GLY A 460 -14.72 9.36 -12.99
N ASP A 461 -15.33 10.50 -13.28
CA ASP A 461 -16.65 10.59 -13.94
C ASP A 461 -16.62 10.12 -15.40
N ASP A 462 -15.42 9.83 -15.92
CA ASP A 462 -15.24 9.19 -17.23
C ASP A 462 -15.46 7.67 -17.19
N GLY A 463 -15.91 7.12 -16.06
CA GLY A 463 -16.20 5.70 -15.91
C GLY A 463 -14.95 4.82 -15.84
N THR A 464 -13.77 5.39 -15.59
CA THR A 464 -12.52 4.64 -15.53
C THR A 464 -11.89 4.63 -14.14
N VAL A 465 -11.18 3.53 -13.84
CA VAL A 465 -10.19 3.47 -12.76
C VAL A 465 -8.82 3.24 -13.40
N LYS A 466 -7.87 4.13 -13.12
CA LYS A 466 -6.54 4.16 -13.74
C LYS A 466 -5.46 3.86 -12.72
N LEU A 467 -4.42 3.15 -13.16
CA LEU A 467 -3.21 2.87 -12.39
C LEU A 467 -2.04 3.67 -12.95
N TRP A 468 -1.30 4.30 -12.05
CA TRP A 468 -0.15 5.15 -12.38
C TRP A 468 1.03 4.79 -11.48
N ASP A 469 2.25 4.94 -12.00
CA ASP A 469 3.45 4.82 -11.19
C ASP A 469 3.63 6.07 -10.31
N LEU A 470 3.83 5.89 -9.00
CA LEU A 470 3.98 7.00 -8.06
C LEU A 470 5.30 7.75 -8.25
N ASN A 471 6.35 7.08 -8.72
CA ASN A 471 7.71 7.62 -8.80
C ASN A 471 8.01 8.24 -10.16
N THR A 472 7.40 7.75 -11.25
CA THR A 472 7.59 8.32 -12.59
C THR A 472 6.42 9.23 -13.00
N GLY A 473 5.24 8.99 -12.44
CA GLY A 473 4.00 9.65 -12.84
C GLY A 473 3.41 9.12 -14.14
N ASP A 474 3.94 8.02 -14.67
CA ASP A 474 3.48 7.45 -15.93
C ASP A 474 2.18 6.67 -15.74
N PHE A 475 1.35 6.73 -16.78
CA PHE A 475 0.20 5.85 -16.90
C PHE A 475 0.65 4.41 -17.12
N ILE A 476 0.13 3.47 -16.33
CA ILE A 476 0.40 2.04 -16.49
C ILE A 476 -0.73 1.39 -17.30
N ARG A 477 -1.97 1.46 -16.82
CA ARG A 477 -3.14 0.83 -17.44
C ARG A 477 -4.47 1.30 -16.83
N ASN A 478 -5.57 1.01 -17.53
CA ASN A 478 -6.89 1.04 -16.93
C ASN A 478 -7.12 -0.27 -16.17
N LEU A 479 -7.59 -0.19 -14.92
CA LEU A 479 -8.03 -1.33 -14.11
C LEU A 479 -9.52 -1.59 -14.29
N VAL A 480 -10.31 -0.54 -14.47
CA VAL A 480 -11.74 -0.64 -14.76
C VAL A 480 -12.06 0.37 -15.86
N THR A 481 -12.87 -0.08 -16.82
CA THR A 481 -13.50 0.78 -17.82
C THR A 481 -14.95 0.33 -17.91
N LEU A 482 -15.89 1.15 -17.47
CA LEU A 482 -17.31 0.86 -17.61
C LEU A 482 -17.72 0.89 -19.08
N GLU A 483 -18.63 0.02 -19.50
CA GLU A 483 -19.14 0.00 -20.88
C GLU A 483 -19.95 1.27 -21.20
N SER A 484 -20.62 1.84 -20.20
CA SER A 484 -21.35 3.10 -20.26
C SER A 484 -20.47 4.35 -20.05
N ALA A 485 -19.13 4.21 -20.03
CA ALA A 485 -18.21 5.32 -19.93
C ALA A 485 -18.48 6.36 -21.04
N GLY A 486 -18.63 7.63 -20.65
CA GLY A 486 -19.01 8.72 -21.57
C GLY A 486 -20.51 8.85 -21.83
N ASN A 487 -21.33 7.85 -21.49
CA ASN A 487 -22.80 7.87 -21.60
C ASN A 487 -23.51 8.05 -20.25
N GLY A 488 -22.77 8.28 -19.17
CA GLY A 488 -23.32 8.54 -17.82
C GLY A 488 -22.82 7.59 -16.74
N GLY A 489 -22.11 6.53 -17.11
CA GLY A 489 -21.42 5.65 -16.16
C GLY A 489 -20.27 6.36 -15.45
N VAL A 490 -20.28 6.32 -14.12
CA VAL A 490 -19.34 7.00 -13.24
C VAL A 490 -18.78 6.02 -12.23
N VAL A 491 -17.49 6.18 -11.90
CA VAL A 491 -16.91 5.56 -10.71
C VAL A 491 -16.82 6.61 -9.62
N TRP A 492 -17.66 6.54 -8.59
CA TRP A 492 -17.74 7.58 -7.56
C TRP A 492 -16.60 7.51 -6.56
N ARG A 493 -16.19 6.32 -6.16
CA ARG A 493 -15.18 6.10 -5.11
C ARG A 493 -14.47 4.77 -5.28
N ILE A 494 -13.26 4.70 -4.74
CA ILE A 494 -12.46 3.48 -4.68
C ILE A 494 -11.90 3.26 -3.27
N LYS A 495 -11.64 2.00 -2.95
CA LYS A 495 -10.83 1.57 -1.82
C LYS A 495 -9.90 0.45 -2.29
N CYS A 496 -8.63 0.56 -1.94
CA CYS A 496 -7.60 -0.42 -2.28
C CYS A 496 -6.98 -1.02 -1.02
N THR A 497 -6.64 -2.29 -1.08
CA THR A 497 -5.60 -2.93 -0.27
C THR A 497 -4.47 -3.37 -1.19
N ASP A 498 -3.39 -3.90 -0.63
CA ASP A 498 -2.29 -4.46 -1.42
C ASP A 498 -2.74 -5.54 -2.41
N SER A 499 -3.82 -6.27 -2.11
CA SER A 499 -4.31 -7.39 -2.93
C SER A 499 -5.69 -7.22 -3.54
N ALA A 500 -6.37 -6.09 -3.31
CA ALA A 500 -7.70 -5.91 -3.89
C ALA A 500 -8.00 -4.44 -4.20
N LEU A 501 -8.78 -4.22 -5.26
CA LEU A 501 -9.42 -2.96 -5.59
C LEU A 501 -10.93 -3.13 -5.46
N VAL A 502 -11.58 -2.19 -4.78
CA VAL A 502 -13.03 -2.07 -4.70
C VAL A 502 -13.43 -0.72 -5.25
N CYS A 503 -14.40 -0.67 -6.16
CA CYS A 503 -14.94 0.58 -6.69
C CYS A 503 -16.47 0.59 -6.63
N ALA A 504 -17.01 1.75 -6.27
CA ALA A 504 -18.44 2.02 -6.31
C ALA A 504 -18.75 2.75 -7.61
N ALA A 505 -19.65 2.18 -8.42
CA ALA A 505 -19.98 2.65 -9.76
C ALA A 505 -21.48 2.64 -10.00
N GLY A 506 -21.92 3.47 -10.93
CA GLY A 506 -23.31 3.58 -11.36
C GLY A 506 -23.51 4.83 -12.19
N SER A 507 -24.76 5.26 -12.34
CA SER A 507 -25.11 6.43 -13.15
C SER A 507 -26.26 7.21 -12.53
N ARG A 508 -26.43 8.47 -12.96
CA ARG A 508 -27.61 9.29 -12.60
C ARG A 508 -28.74 9.23 -13.63
N ASN A 509 -28.48 8.63 -14.78
CA ASN A 509 -29.39 8.54 -15.93
C ASN A 509 -29.77 7.10 -16.25
N SER A 510 -29.55 6.17 -15.31
CA SER A 510 -29.84 4.74 -15.42
C SER A 510 -29.18 4.02 -16.61
N THR A 511 -28.08 4.56 -17.15
CA THR A 511 -27.26 3.89 -18.17
C THR A 511 -26.34 2.83 -17.59
N GLU A 512 -26.07 2.94 -16.29
CA GLU A 512 -25.27 2.01 -15.51
C GLU A 512 -25.96 1.76 -14.18
N ASP A 513 -26.29 0.50 -13.90
CA ASP A 513 -26.84 0.11 -12.61
C ASP A 513 -25.83 0.42 -11.50
N THR A 514 -26.32 0.90 -10.36
CA THR A 514 -25.51 1.07 -9.16
C THR A 514 -25.01 -0.28 -8.64
N LYS A 515 -23.70 -0.38 -8.45
CA LYS A 515 -23.01 -1.59 -8.02
C LYS A 515 -21.66 -1.28 -7.38
N VAL A 516 -21.17 -2.26 -6.63
CA VAL A 516 -19.77 -2.33 -6.21
C VAL A 516 -19.06 -3.36 -7.08
N ILE A 517 -17.90 -3.01 -7.62
CA ILE A 517 -17.04 -3.90 -8.40
C ILE A 517 -15.79 -4.15 -7.58
N MET A 518 -15.38 -5.41 -7.44
CA MET A 518 -14.15 -5.79 -6.77
C MET A 518 -13.23 -6.58 -7.72
N LEU A 519 -11.96 -6.17 -7.78
CA LEU A 519 -10.88 -6.96 -8.38
C LEU A 519 -10.04 -7.55 -7.24
N ASP A 520 -9.90 -8.87 -7.23
CA ASP A 520 -9.07 -9.61 -6.28
C ASP A 520 -7.79 -10.09 -6.98
N PHE A 521 -6.66 -9.50 -6.63
CA PHE A 521 -5.34 -9.84 -7.14
C PHE A 521 -4.65 -10.95 -6.35
N ASP A 522 -5.17 -11.34 -5.17
CA ASP A 522 -4.69 -12.51 -4.43
C ASP A 522 -5.32 -13.80 -4.99
N ARG A 523 -6.58 -13.83 -5.46
CA ARG A 523 -7.19 -15.06 -6.04
C ARG A 523 -6.45 -15.63 -7.25
N THR A 524 -5.71 -14.79 -7.97
CA THR A 524 -4.82 -15.22 -9.06
C THR A 524 -3.56 -15.94 -8.58
N THR A 525 -3.24 -15.90 -7.28
CA THR A 525 -2.04 -16.55 -6.70
C THR A 525 -2.18 -18.06 -6.46
N ILE A 526 -3.31 -18.68 -6.84
CA ILE A 526 -3.47 -20.15 -6.70
C ILE A 526 -2.71 -20.92 -7.80
N CYS A 527 -2.14 -20.27 -8.82
CA CYS A 527 -1.36 -20.95 -9.85
C CYS A 527 0.05 -20.37 -10.01
N SER A 528 1.04 -20.99 -9.35
CA SER A 528 2.26 -21.59 -9.94
C SER A 528 3.41 -21.70 -8.94
#